data_AF-A0A8B3DJF5-F1
#
_entry.id   AF-A0A8B3DJF5-F1
#
_cell.length_a   1.000
_cell.length_b   1.000
_cell.length_c   1.000
_cell.angle_alpha   90.00
_cell.angle_beta   90.00
_cell.angle_gamma   90.00
#
_symmetry.space_group_name_H-M   'P 1'
#
loop_
_entity.id
_entity.type
_entity.pdbx_description
1 polymer ?
#
loop_
_entity_poly.entity_id
_entity_poly.type
_entity_poly.pdbx_seq_one_letter_code
_entity_poly.pdbx_strand_id
1 'polypeptide(L)' 'MQIDWLDLLSLDEDSQQLVQARYLYTTAFQKEVAANMLKTWLPIDLVVTITGLPLEKVVLIELEVTSDDMGAYDVPLQY' A
#
# COMPACT_ATOMS: atom_id res chain seq x y z
N MET A 1 -10.83 -16.36 15.91
CA MET A 1 -10.01 -17.42 15.29
C MET A 1 -9.37 -16.78 14.06
N GLN A 2 -8.07 -16.54 14.09
CA GLN A 2 -7.35 -15.99 12.95
C GLN A 2 -7.11 -17.17 12.02
N ILE A 3 -7.87 -17.24 10.91
CA ILE A 3 -7.69 -18.30 9.93
C ILE A 3 -6.39 -17.96 9.19
N ASP A 4 -5.40 -18.83 9.29
CA ASP A 4 -4.25 -18.75 8.40
C ASP A 4 -4.73 -19.15 7.01
N TRP A 5 -4.71 -18.19 6.09
CA TRP A 5 -5.18 -18.41 4.73
C TRP A 5 -4.27 -19.40 3.98
N LEU A 6 -3.03 -19.59 4.45
CA LEU A 6 -2.12 -20.61 3.93
C LEU A 6 -2.63 -22.02 4.24
N ASP A 7 -3.21 -22.24 5.42
CA ASP A 7 -3.79 -23.54 5.81
C ASP A 7 -4.99 -23.94 4.92
N LEU A 8 -5.70 -22.96 4.36
CA LEU A 8 -6.80 -23.21 3.42
C LEU A 8 -6.33 -23.75 2.07
N LEU A 9 -5.06 -23.54 1.70
CA LEU A 9 -4.53 -23.92 0.40
C LEU A 9 -4.10 -25.39 0.32
N SER A 10 -4.06 -26.10 1.45
CA SER A 10 -3.66 -27.53 1.52
C SER A 10 -2.33 -27.82 0.80
N LEU A 11 -1.38 -26.89 0.86
CA LEU A 11 -0.06 -26.95 0.21
C LEU A 11 1.00 -27.55 1.15
N ASP A 12 2.04 -28.16 0.59
CA ASP A 12 3.27 -28.50 1.33
C ASP A 12 4.03 -27.23 1.76
N GLU A 13 4.96 -27.40 2.71
CA GLU A 13 5.68 -26.28 3.35
C GLU A 13 6.47 -25.43 2.34
N ASP A 14 7.15 -26.05 1.37
CA ASP A 14 7.92 -25.32 0.35
C ASP A 14 7.00 -24.50 -0.55
N SER A 15 5.86 -25.08 -0.95
CA SER A 15 4.83 -24.38 -1.73
C SER A 15 4.20 -23.22 -0.94
N GLN A 16 3.95 -23.37 0.36
CA GLN A 16 3.44 -22.29 1.21
C GLN A 16 4.43 -21.11 1.29
N GLN A 17 5.72 -21.40 1.47
CA GLN A 17 6.76 -20.36 1.52
C GLN A 17 6.84 -19.57 0.21
N LEU A 18 6.72 -20.24 -0.95
CA LEU A 18 6.70 -19.58 -2.25
C LEU A 18 5.49 -18.66 -2.41
N VAL A 19 4.30 -19.12 -2.03
CA VAL A 19 3.07 -18.31 -2.11
C VAL A 19 3.16 -17.11 -1.17
N GLN A 20 3.68 -17.30 0.04
CA GLN A 20 3.88 -16.23 1.00
C GLN A 20 4.89 -15.19 0.48
N ALA A 21 6.03 -15.63 -0.05
CA ALA A 21 7.03 -14.75 -0.65
C ALA A 21 6.45 -13.95 -1.83
N ARG A 22 5.67 -14.61 -2.69
CA ARG A 22 5.00 -13.96 -3.82
C ARG A 22 3.99 -12.92 -3.35
N TYR A 23 3.17 -13.25 -2.36
CA TYR A 23 2.19 -12.34 -1.78
C TYR A 23 2.85 -11.08 -1.19
N LEU A 24 3.93 -11.26 -0.42
CA LEU A 24 4.71 -10.17 0.16
C LEU A 24 5.27 -9.25 -0.94
N TYR A 25 5.90 -9.83 -1.97
CA TYR A 25 6.47 -9.07 -3.07
C TYR A 25 5.41 -8.30 -3.86
N THR A 26 4.30 -8.96 -4.21
CA THR A 26 3.21 -8.31 -4.95
C THR A 26 2.59 -7.17 -4.14
N THR A 27 2.38 -7.36 -2.83
CA THR A 27 1.83 -6.32 -1.95
C THR A 27 2.78 -5.12 -1.84
N ALA A 28 4.08 -5.36 -1.72
CA ALA A 28 5.08 -4.30 -1.68
C ALA A 28 5.10 -3.50 -2.99
N PHE A 29 5.08 -4.19 -4.14
CA PHE A 29 5.02 -3.55 -5.45
C PHE A 29 3.74 -2.72 -5.65
N GLN A 30 2.58 -3.25 -5.25
CA GLN A 30 1.31 -2.50 -5.29
C GLN A 30 1.37 -1.22 -4.44
N LYS A 31 2.01 -1.27 -3.26
CA LYS A 31 2.20 -0.09 -2.40
C LYS A 31 3.09 0.96 -3.08
N GLU A 32 4.18 0.56 -3.72
CA GLU A 32 5.08 1.47 -4.43
C GLU A 32 4.37 2.18 -5.61
N VAL A 33 3.62 1.41 -6.41
CA VAL A 33 2.83 1.96 -7.52
C VAL A 33 1.78 2.94 -7.00
N ALA A 34 1.05 2.59 -5.93
CA ALA A 34 0.06 3.46 -5.30
C ALA A 34 0.69 4.78 -4.84
N ALA A 35 1.81 4.71 -4.12
CA ALA A 35 2.51 5.90 -3.62
C ALA A 35 2.94 6.82 -4.77
N ASN A 36 3.49 6.27 -5.86
CA ASN A 36 3.89 7.06 -7.03
C ASN A 36 2.68 7.73 -7.71
N MET A 37 1.56 7.02 -7.85
CA MET A 37 0.34 7.58 -8.42
C MET A 37 -0.25 8.71 -7.56
N LEU A 38 -0.22 8.55 -6.23
CA LEU A 38 -0.67 9.58 -5.29
C LEU A 38 0.24 10.81 -5.31
N LYS A 39 1.56 10.63 -5.44
CA LYS A 39 2.51 11.75 -5.65
C LYS A 39 2.22 12.54 -6.93
N THR A 40 1.67 11.88 -7.95
CA THR A 40 1.21 12.52 -9.20
C THR A 40 -0.22 13.06 -9.11
N TRP A 41 -0.80 13.13 -7.91
CA TRP A 41 -2.14 13.68 -7.64
C TRP A 41 -3.26 12.95 -8.39
N LEU A 42 -3.10 11.64 -8.63
CA LEU A 42 -4.16 10.84 -9.24
C LEU A 42 -5.29 10.57 -8.22
N PRO A 43 -6.56 10.53 -8.66
CA PRO A 43 -7.69 10.26 -7.77
C PRO A 43 -7.58 8.90 -7.07
N ILE A 44 -7.95 8.86 -5.79
CA ILE A 44 -7.91 7.64 -4.95
C ILE A 44 -8.64 6.47 -5.61
N ASP A 45 -9.81 6.69 -6.19
CA ASP A 45 -10.60 5.65 -6.87
C ASP A 45 -9.84 5.00 -8.03
N LEU A 46 -9.04 5.79 -8.76
CA LEU A 46 -8.21 5.29 -9.85
C LEU A 46 -7.02 4.48 -9.32
N VAL A 47 -6.43 4.93 -8.21
CA VAL A 47 -5.33 4.20 -7.54
C VAL A 47 -5.80 2.85 -7.02
N VAL A 48 -6.97 2.80 -6.36
CA VAL A 48 -7.62 1.56 -5.92
C VAL A 48 -7.84 0.61 -7.10
N THR A 49 -8.42 1.12 -8.19
CA THR A 49 -8.74 0.32 -9.38
C THR A 49 -7.49 -0.29 -10.03
N ILE A 50 -6.40 0.49 -10.15
CA ILE A 50 -5.18 0.06 -10.85
C ILE A 50 -4.34 -0.88 -9.98
N THR A 51 -4.21 -0.58 -8.68
CA THR A 51 -3.34 -1.35 -7.79
C THR A 51 -4.03 -2.57 -7.21
N GLY A 52 -5.37 -2.59 -7.17
CA GLY A 52 -6.15 -3.63 -6.51
C GLY A 52 -6.04 -3.61 -4.99
N LEU A 53 -5.47 -2.56 -4.41
CA LEU A 53 -5.41 -2.38 -2.96
C LEU A 53 -6.80 -1.95 -2.42
N PRO A 54 -7.20 -2.40 -1.23
CA PRO A 54 -8.38 -1.89 -0.55
C PRO A 54 -8.30 -0.38 -0.33
N LEU A 55 -9.45 0.30 -0.38
CA LEU A 55 -9.54 1.75 -0.19
C LEU A 55 -8.84 2.21 1.09
N GLU A 56 -9.02 1.49 2.20
CA GLU A 56 -8.42 1.85 3.49
C GLU A 56 -6.89 1.85 3.42
N LYS A 57 -6.30 0.89 2.66
CA LYS A 57 -4.85 0.85 2.46
C LYS A 57 -4.36 2.01 1.60
N VAL A 58 -5.10 2.37 0.55
CA VAL A 58 -4.72 3.49 -0.32
C VAL A 58 -4.76 4.83 0.44
N VAL A 59 -5.79 5.05 1.26
CA VAL A 59 -5.88 6.23 2.14
C VAL A 59 -4.72 6.30 3.14
N LEU A 60 -4.32 5.16 3.74
CA LEU A 60 -3.15 5.12 4.63
C LEU A 60 -1.86 5.50 3.88
N ILE A 61 -1.67 5.02 2.65
CA ILE A 61 -0.51 5.37 1.82
C ILE A 61 -0.51 6.87 1.48
N GLU A 62 -1.67 7.45 1.16
CA GLU A 62 -1.81 8.89 0.90
C GLU A 62 -1.39 9.72 2.11
N LEU A 63 -1.81 9.34 3.31
CA LEU A 63 -1.41 9.99 4.56
C LEU A 63 0.09 9.85 4.83
N GLU A 64 0.69 8.69 4.57
CA GLU A 64 2.15 8.49 4.67
C GLU A 64 2.90 9.41 3.68
N VAL A 65 2.49 9.43 2.41
CA VAL A 65 3.13 10.23 1.34
C VAL A 65 2.99 11.74 1.59
N THR A 66 1.84 12.20 2.07
CA THR A 66 1.62 13.62 2.38
C THR A 66 2.37 14.07 3.63
N SER A 67 2.60 13.18 4.59
CA SER A 67 3.41 13.49 5.79
C SER A 67 4.88 13.76 5.46
N ASP A 68 5.43 13.10 4.43
CA ASP A 68 6.80 13.34 3.95
C ASP A 68 6.95 14.73 3.27
N ASP A 69 5.84 15.31 2.78
CA ASP A 69 5.83 16.62 2.08
C ASP A 69 5.46 17.80 3.02
N MET A 70 5.03 17.52 4.26
CA MET A 70 4.69 18.55 5.26
C MET A 70 5.91 19.27 5.87
N GLY A 71 7.14 19.00 5.41
CA GLY A 71 8.35 19.72 5.81
C GLY A 71 8.49 21.13 5.20
N ALA A 72 7.57 21.57 4.34
CA ALA A 72 7.70 22.79 3.53
C ALA A 72 6.66 23.88 3.83
N TYR A 73 5.90 23.80 4.93
CA TYR A 73 5.07 24.92 5.36
C TYR A 73 5.94 25.98 6.08
N ASP A 74 6.61 26.82 5.29
CA ASP A 74 7.05 28.14 5.75
C ASP A 74 5.80 28.98 6.06
N VAL A 75 5.31 28.87 7.29
CA VAL A 75 4.30 29.79 7.82
C VAL A 75 5.00 31.14 8.00
N PRO A 76 4.62 32.20 7.26
CA PRO A 76 5.19 33.50 7.51
C PRO A 76 4.67 33.98 8.87
N LEU A 77 5.56 34.00 9.87
CA LEU A 77 5.32 34.68 11.13
C LEU A 77 5.14 36.17 10.80
N GLN A 78 3.88 36.60 10.70
CA GLN A 78 3.54 38.02 10.66
C GLN A 78 3.78 38.58 12.07
N TYR A 79 4.85 39.40 12.20
CA TYR A 79 5.10 40.25 13.37
C TYR A 79 4.30 41.54 13.28
#